data_AF-A0A9X2A3A9-F1
#
_entry.id   AF-A0A9X2A3A9-F1
#
_cell.length_a   1.000
_cell.length_b   1.000
_cell.length_c   1.000
_cell.angle_alpha   90.00
_cell.angle_beta   90.00
_cell.angle_gamma   90.00
#
_symmetry.space_group_name_H-M   'P 1'
#
loop_
_entity.id
_entity.type
_entity.pdbx_description
1 polymer ?
#
loop_
_entity_poly.entity_id
_entity_poly.type
_entity_poly.pdbx_seq_one_letter_code
_entity_poly.pdbx_strand_id
1 'polypeptide(L)'
;MYIPKDFSQTDFEAVKDFIAGSPLANIMTLNGDSVEICPVPLLWQVDEQNPLGYQLKQTNPSHKPWSLSDAPSDYINAMCRAIVGVKLTIHNFEAKFKLSQNKTLDNQQGVIDGLTQLQSATADNMATLINNLFKE
;
A
#
# COMPACT_ATOMS: atom_id res chain seq x y z
N MET A 1 -6.47 17.75 -7.86
CA MET A 1 -5.21 18.39 -8.31
C MET A 1 -5.00 17.99 -9.77
N TYR A 2 -4.42 18.80 -10.66
CA TYR A 2 -4.25 18.40 -12.06
C TYR A 2 -3.26 17.22 -12.21
N ILE A 3 -3.69 16.13 -12.85
CA ILE A 3 -2.84 14.97 -13.18
C ILE A 3 -2.62 14.95 -14.70
N PRO A 4 -1.37 15.14 -15.18
CA PRO A 4 -1.07 14.99 -16.60
C PRO A 4 -1.41 13.58 -17.10
N LYS A 5 -1.95 13.48 -18.32
CA LYS A 5 -2.45 12.24 -18.92
C LYS A 5 -1.41 11.11 -18.88
N ASP A 6 -0.16 11.40 -19.23
CA ASP A 6 0.95 10.42 -19.29
C ASP A 6 1.26 9.76 -17.94
N PHE A 7 0.78 10.33 -16.83
CA PHE A 7 1.03 9.82 -15.49
C PHE A 7 -0.22 9.27 -14.82
N SER A 8 -1.40 9.53 -15.38
CA SER A 8 -2.66 9.03 -14.82
C SER A 8 -2.66 7.51 -14.92
N GLN A 9 -2.87 6.83 -13.79
CA GLN A 9 -3.04 5.38 -13.78
C GLN A 9 -4.53 5.07 -13.62
N THR A 10 -5.13 4.48 -14.65
CA THR A 10 -6.54 4.12 -14.68
C THR A 10 -6.76 2.60 -14.57
N ASP A 11 -5.71 1.80 -14.74
CA ASP A 11 -5.77 0.37 -14.52
C ASP A 11 -5.88 0.07 -13.03
N PHE A 12 -7.06 -0.38 -12.62
CA PHE A 12 -7.37 -0.69 -11.24
C PHE A 12 -6.59 -1.91 -10.72
N GLU A 13 -6.32 -2.89 -11.58
CA GLU A 13 -5.57 -4.09 -11.19
C GLU A 13 -4.12 -3.73 -10.87
N ALA A 14 -3.49 -2.90 -11.71
CA ALA A 14 -2.14 -2.39 -11.44
C ALA A 14 -2.05 -1.60 -10.13
N VAL A 15 -3.08 -0.82 -9.77
CA VAL A 15 -3.08 -0.08 -8.49
C VAL A 15 -3.32 -1.02 -7.30
N LYS A 16 -4.20 -2.00 -7.46
CA LYS A 16 -4.45 -3.02 -6.43
C LYS A 16 -3.18 -3.82 -6.14
N ASP A 17 -2.46 -4.25 -7.16
CA ASP A 17 -1.19 -4.97 -7.02
C ASP A 17 -0.12 -4.10 -6.34
N PHE A 18 -0.07 -2.81 -6.68
CA PHE A 18 0.80 -1.86 -5.99
C PHE A 18 0.47 -1.73 -4.50
N ILE A 19 -0.81 -1.59 -4.14
CA ILE A 19 -1.25 -1.53 -2.74
C ILE A 19 -0.91 -2.83 -2.01
N ALA A 20 -1.12 -3.98 -2.64
CA ALA A 20 -0.79 -5.27 -2.05
C ALA A 20 0.73 -5.44 -1.80
N GLY A 21 1.57 -4.92 -2.70
CA GLY A 21 3.03 -4.91 -2.55
C GLY A 21 3.55 -3.90 -1.53
N SER A 22 2.78 -2.85 -1.23
CA SER A 22 3.13 -1.80 -0.27
C SER A 22 1.92 -1.40 0.58
N PRO A 23 1.50 -2.25 1.53
CA PRO A 23 0.20 -2.13 2.19
C PRO A 23 0.18 -1.08 3.30
N LEU A 24 1.22 -0.27 3.51
CA LEU A 24 1.20 0.79 4.52
C LEU A 24 0.82 2.12 3.87
N ALA A 25 -0.32 2.68 4.26
CA ALA A 25 -0.78 3.99 3.80
C ALA A 25 -0.87 4.99 4.94
N ASN A 26 -1.16 6.24 4.59
CA ASN A 26 -1.43 7.31 5.54
C ASN A 26 -2.85 7.83 5.31
N ILE A 27 -3.68 7.83 6.35
CA ILE A 27 -4.90 8.63 6.38
C ILE A 27 -4.51 10.02 6.84
N MET A 28 -4.93 11.03 6.07
CA MET A 28 -4.73 12.43 6.42
C MET A 28 -6.08 13.08 6.69
N THR A 29 -6.20 13.77 7.82
CA THR A 29 -7.39 14.55 8.17
C THR A 29 -6.99 15.99 8.47
N LEU A 30 -7.93 16.91 8.25
CA LEU A 30 -7.78 18.31 8.63
C LEU A 30 -8.59 18.58 9.90
N ASN A 31 -7.96 19.18 10.90
CA ASN A 31 -8.59 19.56 12.16
C ASN A 31 -8.39 21.06 12.38
N GLY A 32 -9.29 21.87 11.83
CA GLY A 32 -9.07 23.31 11.68
C GLY A 32 -7.89 23.57 10.75
N ASP A 33 -6.83 24.19 11.28
CA ASP A 33 -5.62 24.53 10.52
C ASP A 33 -4.50 23.47 10.66
N SER A 34 -4.71 22.41 11.45
CA SER A 34 -3.73 21.33 11.60
C SER A 34 -4.03 20.15 10.67
N VAL A 35 -2.96 19.51 10.18
CA VAL A 35 -3.02 18.24 9.46
C VAL A 35 -2.65 17.14 10.45
N GLU A 36 -3.52 16.16 10.60
CA GLU A 36 -3.24 14.93 11.34
C GLU A 36 -2.98 13.79 10.34
N ILE A 37 -1.93 13.00 10.58
CA ILE A 37 -1.52 11.90 9.71
C ILE A 37 -1.44 10.62 10.54
N CYS A 38 -2.19 9.60 10.13
CA CYS A 38 -2.22 8.30 10.79
C CYS A 38 -1.77 7.20 9.83
N PRO A 39 -0.66 6.49 10.11
CA PRO A 39 -0.25 5.34 9.31
C PRO A 39 -1.19 4.17 9.57
N VAL A 40 -1.76 3.62 8.50
CA VAL A 40 -2.70 2.49 8.56
C VAL A 40 -2.31 1.42 7.55
N PRO A 41 -2.38 0.12 7.91
CA PRO A 41 -2.28 -0.93 6.94
C PRO A 41 -3.55 -0.94 6.06
N LEU A 42 -3.37 -0.82 4.74
CA LEU A 42 -4.36 -1.14 3.74
C LEU A 42 -4.33 -2.65 3.49
N LEU A 43 -5.42 -3.29 3.89
CA LEU A 43 -5.69 -4.66 3.51
C LEU A 43 -6.72 -4.64 2.39
N TRP A 44 -6.33 -5.15 1.22
CA TRP A 44 -7.30 -5.38 0.17
C TRP A 44 -8.11 -6.63 0.52
N GLN A 45 -9.37 -6.44 0.90
CA GLN A 45 -10.20 -7.51 1.39
C GLN A 45 -11.22 -7.97 0.34
N VAL A 46 -11.27 -9.28 0.08
CA VAL A 46 -12.18 -9.90 -0.92
C VAL A 46 -13.36 -10.60 -0.26
N ASP A 47 -13.34 -10.78 1.08
CA ASP A 47 -14.34 -11.56 1.81
C ASP A 47 -15.14 -10.67 2.78
N GLU A 48 -16.39 -10.36 2.47
CA GLU A 48 -17.29 -9.57 3.33
C GLU A 48 -17.57 -10.25 4.69
N GLN A 49 -17.35 -11.55 4.82
CA GLN A 49 -17.70 -12.33 6.01
C GLN A 49 -16.65 -12.23 7.12
N ASN A 50 -15.45 -11.71 6.82
CA ASN A 50 -14.37 -11.55 7.80
C ASN A 50 -13.64 -10.20 7.71
N PRO A 51 -14.31 -9.05 7.97
CA PRO A 51 -13.81 -7.66 7.83
C PRO A 51 -12.53 -7.31 8.61
N LEU A 52 -12.02 -8.21 9.44
CA LEU A 52 -10.89 -7.97 10.36
C LEU A 52 -9.70 -8.89 10.10
N GLY A 53 -9.66 -9.59 8.96
CA GLY A 53 -8.65 -10.58 8.62
C GLY A 53 -7.25 -9.99 8.37
N TYR A 54 -6.56 -9.54 9.42
CA TYR A 54 -5.11 -9.36 9.36
C TYR A 54 -4.47 -10.76 9.42
N GLN A 55 -3.97 -11.27 8.29
CA GLN A 55 -3.03 -12.39 8.33
C GLN A 55 -1.71 -11.88 8.91
N LEU A 56 -1.50 -12.11 10.20
CA LEU A 56 -0.22 -11.88 10.86
C LEU A 56 0.83 -12.72 10.14
N LYS A 57 1.61 -12.08 9.26
CA LYS A 57 2.73 -12.73 8.56
C LYS A 57 3.71 -13.21 9.64
N GLN A 58 3.81 -14.53 9.79
CA GLN A 58 4.60 -15.18 10.82
C GLN A 58 6.09 -14.82 10.63
N THR A 59 6.67 -14.06 11.56
CA THR A 59 8.08 -13.65 11.47
C THR A 59 9.02 -14.48 12.35
N ASN A 60 8.52 -15.48 13.09
CA ASN A 60 9.39 -16.30 13.94
C ASN A 60 8.94 -17.78 13.99
N PRO A 61 9.62 -18.70 13.27
CA PRO A 61 9.26 -20.13 13.23
C PRO A 61 9.50 -20.87 14.56
N SER A 62 10.30 -20.30 15.46
CA SER A 62 10.84 -20.98 16.65
C SER A 62 9.96 -20.87 17.89
N HIS A 63 8.89 -20.09 17.84
CA HIS A 63 7.98 -19.85 18.97
C HIS A 63 6.55 -20.14 18.57
N LYS A 64 5.78 -20.76 19.47
CA LYS A 64 4.32 -20.87 19.31
C LYS A 64 3.77 -19.44 19.14
N PRO A 65 3.12 -19.10 18.01
CA PRO A 65 2.52 -17.79 17.82
C PRO A 65 1.50 -17.53 18.92
N TRP A 66 1.45 -16.30 19.42
CA TRP A 66 0.40 -15.89 20.33
C TRP A 66 -0.95 -15.93 19.59
N SER A 67 -1.99 -16.36 20.29
CA SER A 67 -3.38 -16.36 19.84
C SER A 67 -4.19 -15.39 20.69
N LEU A 68 -5.25 -14.81 20.13
CA LEU A 68 -6.24 -14.07 20.92
C LEU A 68 -6.81 -14.93 22.05
N SER A 69 -6.96 -16.24 21.82
CA SER A 69 -7.45 -17.18 22.84
C SER A 69 -6.49 -17.39 24.02
N ASP A 70 -5.25 -16.93 23.93
CA ASP A 70 -4.28 -17.01 25.03
C ASP A 70 -4.52 -15.91 26.09
N ALA A 71 -5.34 -14.90 25.80
CA ALA A 71 -5.70 -13.84 26.73
C ALA A 71 -7.07 -14.08 27.40
N PRO A 72 -7.29 -13.63 28.67
CA PRO A 72 -8.60 -13.72 29.31
C PRO A 72 -9.69 -12.99 28.51
N SER A 73 -10.87 -13.62 28.37
CA SER A 73 -11.99 -13.05 27.60
C SER A 73 -12.40 -11.66 28.07
N ASP A 74 -12.41 -11.42 29.38
CA ASP A 74 -12.81 -10.14 29.96
C ASP A 74 -11.83 -9.02 29.62
N TYR A 75 -10.55 -9.37 29.49
CA TYR A 75 -9.50 -8.46 29.06
C TYR A 75 -9.70 -8.07 27.59
N ILE A 76 -9.93 -9.05 26.71
CA ILE A 76 -10.21 -8.79 25.28
C ILE A 76 -11.46 -7.92 25.13
N ASN A 77 -12.55 -8.27 25.82
CA ASN A 77 -13.79 -7.51 25.81
C ASN A 77 -13.59 -6.07 26.29
N ALA A 78 -12.72 -5.84 27.29
CA ALA A 78 -12.37 -4.51 27.75
C ALA A 78 -11.59 -3.71 26.71
N MET A 79 -10.59 -4.32 26.05
CA MET A 79 -9.84 -3.67 24.98
C MET A 79 -10.75 -3.33 23.78
N CYS A 80 -11.63 -4.24 23.37
CA CYS A 80 -12.55 -4.01 22.25
C CYS A 80 -13.48 -2.81 22.49
N ARG A 81 -13.92 -2.57 23.73
CA ARG A 81 -14.74 -1.38 24.06
C ARG A 81 -14.01 -0.06 23.84
N ALA A 82 -12.69 -0.05 23.86
CA ALA A 82 -11.88 1.14 23.61
C ALA A 82 -11.56 1.35 22.10
N ILE A 83 -11.94 0.41 21.23
CA ILE A 83 -11.72 0.51 19.79
C ILE A 83 -12.90 1.23 19.15
N VAL A 84 -12.61 2.30 18.40
CA VAL A 84 -13.58 3.00 17.58
C VAL A 84 -13.46 2.52 16.14
N GLY A 85 -14.50 1.82 15.65
CA GLY A 85 -14.59 1.44 14.25
C GLY A 85 -15.10 2.62 13.41
N VAL A 86 -14.43 2.89 12.29
CA VAL A 86 -14.86 3.89 11.31
C VAL A 86 -15.03 3.24 9.94
N LYS A 87 -16.03 3.68 9.17
CA LYS A 87 -16.23 3.26 7.78
C LYS A 87 -16.06 4.47 6.88
N LEU A 88 -15.08 4.41 6.00
CA LEU A 88 -14.83 5.43 4.99
C LEU A 88 -15.43 4.99 3.66
N THR A 89 -16.31 5.82 3.09
CA THR A 89 -16.83 5.59 1.74
C THR A 89 -15.93 6.31 0.76
N ILE A 90 -15.41 5.58 -0.24
CA ILE A 90 -14.57 6.17 -1.28
C ILE A 90 -15.49 6.96 -2.23
N HIS A 91 -15.33 8.27 -2.25
CA HIS A 91 -16.07 9.15 -3.16
C HIS A 91 -15.34 9.40 -4.47
N ASN A 92 -14.00 9.47 -4.42
CA ASN A 92 -13.15 9.66 -5.56
C ASN A 92 -11.86 8.84 -5.38
N PHE A 93 -11.29 8.41 -6.49
CA PHE A 93 -10.05 7.64 -6.52
C PHE A 93 -9.17 8.17 -7.64
N GLU A 94 -7.94 8.54 -7.30
CA GLU A 94 -6.94 9.05 -8.23
C GLU A 94 -5.63 8.28 -7.99
N ALA A 95 -5.04 7.76 -9.07
CA ALA A 95 -3.75 7.08 -9.03
C ALA A 95 -2.81 7.66 -10.08
N LYS A 96 -1.51 7.67 -9.74
CA LYS A 96 -0.49 8.30 -10.58
C LYS A 96 0.82 7.55 -10.53
N PHE A 97 1.27 7.05 -11.67
CA PHE A 97 2.60 6.47 -11.83
C PHE A 97 3.48 7.42 -12.65
N LYS A 98 4.65 7.77 -12.12
CA LYS A 98 5.66 8.57 -12.83
C LYS A 98 6.90 7.72 -13.06
N LEU A 99 6.90 7.02 -14.19
CA LEU A 99 7.85 5.98 -14.54
C LEU A 99 8.54 6.30 -15.88
N SER A 100 8.78 7.59 -16.15
CA SER A 100 9.42 8.08 -17.40
C SER A 100 8.62 7.82 -18.69
N GLN A 101 7.30 7.77 -18.60
CA GLN A 101 6.39 7.55 -19.75
C GLN A 101 6.52 8.60 -20.85
N ASN A 102 6.94 9.82 -20.50
CA ASN A 102 7.09 10.93 -21.42
C ASN A 102 8.51 11.05 -22.02
N LYS A 103 9.33 10.01 -21.91
CA LYS A 103 10.71 9.97 -22.38
C LYS A 103 10.87 9.00 -23.55
N THR A 104 11.96 9.17 -24.31
CA THR A 104 12.34 8.22 -25.37
C THR A 104 12.74 6.87 -24.76
N LEU A 105 12.66 5.80 -25.55
CA LEU A 105 13.07 4.45 -25.13
C LEU A 105 14.51 4.42 -24.63
N ASP A 106 15.43 5.10 -25.32
CA ASP A 106 16.85 5.18 -24.89
C ASP A 106 17.00 5.80 -23.49
N ASN A 107 16.22 6.84 -23.19
CA ASN A 107 16.24 7.49 -21.88
C ASN A 107 15.60 6.59 -20.81
N GLN A 108 14.55 5.85 -21.15
CA GLN A 108 13.94 4.88 -20.23
C GLN A 108 14.92 3.77 -19.89
N GLN A 109 15.62 3.22 -20.90
CA GLN A 109 16.65 2.20 -20.70
C GLN A 109 17.79 2.73 -19.84
N GLY A 110 18.30 3.94 -20.12
CA GLY A 110 19.35 4.55 -19.30
C GLY A 110 18.95 4.76 -17.84
N VAL A 111 17.67 5.05 -17.56
CA VAL A 111 17.14 5.12 -16.18
C VAL A 111 17.12 3.74 -15.53
N ILE A 112 16.67 2.70 -16.23
CA ILE A 112 16.66 1.32 -15.73
C ILE A 112 18.09 0.86 -15.39
N ASP A 113 19.03 1.10 -16.30
CA ASP A 113 20.43 0.72 -16.12
C ASP A 113 21.04 1.45 -14.92
N GLY A 114 20.82 2.77 -14.83
CA GLY A 114 21.29 3.58 -13.72
C GLY A 114 20.72 3.16 -12.37
N LEU A 115 19.43 2.83 -12.30
CA LEU A 115 18.79 2.33 -11.08
C LEU A 115 19.35 0.98 -10.65
N THR A 116 19.52 0.06 -11.59
CA THR A 116 20.06 -1.29 -11.32
C THR A 116 21.49 -1.23 -10.76
N GLN A 117 22.29 -0.24 -11.18
CA GLN A 117 23.65 -0.03 -10.67
C GLN A 117 23.71 0.46 -9.22
N LEU A 118 22.63 1.03 -8.67
CA LEU A 118 22.59 1.49 -7.28
C LEU A 118 22.55 0.35 -6.26
N GLN A 119 22.27 -0.89 -6.70
CA GLN A 119 22.30 -2.10 -5.86
C GLN A 119 21.49 -1.96 -4.56
N SER A 120 20.29 -1.38 -4.66
CA SER A 120 19.40 -1.20 -3.52
C SER A 120 18.01 -1.74 -3.87
N ALA A 121 17.37 -2.39 -2.90
CA ALA A 121 16.04 -2.97 -3.07
C ALA A 121 15.03 -1.94 -3.61
N THR A 122 15.10 -0.69 -3.15
CA THR A 122 14.24 0.39 -3.64
C THR A 122 14.50 0.72 -5.11
N ALA A 123 15.76 0.79 -5.53
CA ALA A 123 16.12 1.08 -6.92
C ALA A 123 15.73 -0.08 -7.85
N ASP A 124 15.94 -1.32 -7.42
CA ASP A 124 15.57 -2.52 -8.18
C ASP A 124 14.05 -2.64 -8.36
N ASN A 125 13.28 -2.34 -7.30
CA ASN A 125 11.82 -2.27 -7.37
C ASN A 125 11.36 -1.18 -8.36
N MET A 126 12.00 0.00 -8.34
CA MET A 126 11.68 1.08 -9.27
C MET A 126 12.01 0.71 -10.72
N ALA A 127 13.18 0.12 -10.98
CA ALA A 127 13.57 -0.36 -12.29
C ALA A 127 12.58 -1.41 -12.83
N THR A 128 12.10 -2.30 -11.95
CA THR A 128 11.10 -3.31 -12.27
C THR A 128 9.75 -2.69 -12.66
N LEU A 129 9.29 -1.66 -11.93
CA LEU A 129 8.05 -0.96 -12.25
C LEU A 129 8.13 -0.25 -13.61
N ILE A 130 9.25 0.41 -13.91
CA ILE A 130 9.49 1.05 -15.21
C ILE A 130 9.45 -0.02 -16.31
N ASN A 131 10.16 -1.13 -16.14
CA ASN A 131 10.21 -2.20 -17.13
C ASN A 131 8.82 -2.84 -17.38
N ASN A 132 8.04 -3.08 -16.34
CA ASN A 132 6.71 -3.69 -16.47
C ASN A 132 5.67 -2.77 -17.12
N LEU A 133 5.86 -1.45 -17.07
CA LEU A 133 4.95 -0.51 -17.73
C LEU A 133 5.13 -0.50 -19.26
N PHE A 134 6.33 -0.78 -19.75
CA PHE A 134 6.67 -0.75 -21.19
C PHE A 134 6.77 -2.13 -21.84
N LYS A 135 6.48 -3.20 -21.09
CA LYS A 135 6.31 -4.54 -21.66
C LYS A 135 4.89 -4.66 -22.20
N GLU A 136 4.77 -4.62 -23.53
CA GLU A 136 3.63 -5.17 -24.27
C GLU A 136 3.64 -6.72 -24.24
#